data_AF-A0A173S6P8-F1
#
_entry.id   AF-A0A173S6P8-F1
#
_cell.length_a   1.000
_cell.length_b   1.000
_cell.length_c   1.000
_cell.angle_alpha   90.00
_cell.angle_beta   90.00
_cell.angle_gamma   90.00
#
_symmetry.space_group_name_H-M   'P 1'
#
loop_
_entity.id
_entity.type
_entity.pdbx_description
1 polymer ?
#
loop_
_entity_poly.entity_id
_entity_poly.type
_entity_poly.pdbx_seq_one_letter_code
_entity_poly.pdbx_strand_id
1 'polypeptide(L)'
;MMTQKSNEEIYKSLSEEERNVTVTSVELTDKAFKGKTDYSAIARLNGKVVFREGEYFSTLEGLQLFVFKNGKQITAYNWKIEDGTKNFRILYSTKTDKSGKIFFGLILRGDVPIIVGHTEDIEQETHYELLVHAWDTETGYIWVGDNQDGGLTRIDYLISGNTTGKQNFIENLIAQSYVQKTSKEEEKHE
;
A
#
# COMPACT_ATOMS: atom_id res chain seq x y z
N MET A 1 27.99 -13.70 -3.17
CA MET A 1 26.81 -14.14 -2.40
C MET A 1 26.54 -13.04 -1.38
N MET A 2 25.56 -12.15 -1.63
CA MET A 2 25.19 -11.14 -0.62
C MET A 2 24.39 -11.87 0.47
N THR A 3 24.88 -11.79 1.71
CA THR A 3 24.21 -12.34 2.89
C THR A 3 22.93 -11.53 3.12
N GLN A 4 21.77 -12.21 3.16
CA GLN A 4 20.53 -11.59 3.63
C GLN A 4 20.77 -11.11 5.07
N LYS A 5 20.57 -9.81 5.32
CA LYS A 5 20.59 -9.28 6.68
C LYS A 5 19.47 -9.92 7.49
N SER A 6 19.73 -10.18 8.75
CA SER A 6 18.69 -10.67 9.66
C SER A 6 17.61 -9.59 9.85
N ASN A 7 16.38 -10.01 10.19
CA ASN A 7 15.29 -9.07 10.49
C ASN A 7 15.65 -8.09 11.62
N GLU A 8 16.46 -8.52 12.61
CA GLU A 8 16.93 -7.65 13.69
C GLU A 8 17.89 -6.57 13.19
N GLU A 9 18.81 -6.91 12.29
CA GLU A 9 19.73 -5.93 11.70
C GLU A 9 18.99 -4.92 10.82
N ILE A 10 17.99 -5.37 10.06
CA ILE A 10 17.12 -4.49 9.28
C ILE A 10 16.40 -3.53 10.23
N TYR A 11 15.75 -4.04 11.29
CA TYR A 11 15.03 -3.20 12.25
C TYR A 11 15.95 -2.18 12.96
N LYS A 12 17.16 -2.61 13.36
CA LYS A 12 18.18 -1.72 13.96
C LYS A 12 18.73 -0.67 12.98
N SER A 13 18.60 -0.88 11.67
CA SER A 13 19.03 0.09 10.66
C SER A 13 17.97 1.14 10.32
N LEU A 14 16.71 0.93 10.75
CA LEU A 14 15.63 1.90 10.59
C LEU A 14 15.84 3.11 11.51
N SER A 15 15.40 4.29 11.03
CA SER A 15 15.19 5.49 11.86
C SER A 15 14.15 5.24 12.95
N GLU A 16 14.09 6.12 13.95
CA GLU A 16 13.11 6.01 15.03
C GLU A 16 11.68 6.13 14.50
N GLU A 17 11.46 7.05 13.56
CA GLU A 17 10.20 7.32 12.90
C GLU A 17 9.73 6.10 12.09
N GLU A 18 10.62 5.47 11.30
CA GLU A 18 10.31 4.25 10.54
C GLU A 18 9.98 3.06 11.46
N ARG A 19 10.65 2.95 12.62
CA ARG A 19 10.31 1.93 13.62
C ARG A 19 8.94 2.19 14.22
N ASN A 20 8.63 3.43 14.56
CA ASN A 20 7.34 3.81 15.12
C ASN A 20 6.22 3.55 14.11
N VAL A 21 6.39 3.93 12.83
CA VAL A 21 5.45 3.60 11.75
C VAL A 21 5.27 2.08 11.60
N THR A 22 6.35 1.31 11.71
CA THR A 22 6.29 -0.16 11.67
C THR A 22 5.44 -0.72 12.81
N VAL A 23 5.66 -0.26 14.04
CA VAL A 23 4.89 -0.66 15.23
C VAL A 23 3.42 -0.29 15.04
N THR A 24 3.13 0.96 14.66
CA THR A 24 1.77 1.42 14.39
C THR A 24 1.10 0.56 13.32
N SER A 25 1.77 0.28 12.20
CA SER A 25 1.20 -0.55 11.12
C SER A 25 0.83 -1.97 11.60
N VAL A 26 1.64 -2.57 12.46
CA VAL A 26 1.34 -3.86 13.08
C VAL A 26 0.11 -3.74 14.00
N GLU A 27 0.03 -2.71 14.83
CA GLU A 27 -1.14 -2.49 15.70
C GLU A 27 -2.43 -2.23 14.92
N LEU A 28 -2.36 -1.47 13.82
CA LEU A 28 -3.49 -1.23 12.93
C LEU A 28 -3.95 -2.55 12.29
N THR A 29 -3.01 -3.36 11.82
CA THR A 29 -3.27 -4.70 11.28
C THR A 29 -4.00 -5.57 12.32
N ASP A 30 -3.48 -5.65 13.53
CA ASP A 30 -4.10 -6.43 14.61
C ASP A 30 -5.53 -5.96 14.92
N LYS A 31 -5.77 -4.65 14.90
CA LYS A 31 -7.11 -4.08 15.11
C LYS A 31 -8.07 -4.45 13.97
N ALA A 32 -7.62 -4.38 12.71
CA ALA A 32 -8.42 -4.81 11.55
C ALA A 32 -8.77 -6.30 11.63
N PHE A 33 -7.81 -7.16 11.94
CA PHE A 33 -8.05 -8.62 12.08
C PHE A 33 -8.86 -9.01 13.33
N LYS A 34 -8.99 -8.12 14.32
CA LYS A 34 -9.97 -8.23 15.42
C LYS A 34 -11.37 -7.74 15.05
N GLY A 35 -11.59 -7.28 13.81
CA GLY A 35 -12.88 -6.84 13.30
C GLY A 35 -13.30 -5.43 13.71
N LYS A 36 -12.36 -4.56 14.11
CA LYS A 36 -12.71 -3.16 14.41
C LYS A 36 -13.11 -2.42 13.13
N THR A 37 -14.23 -1.69 13.17
CA THR A 37 -14.90 -1.10 12.00
C THR A 37 -14.10 -0.03 11.27
N ASP A 38 -13.25 0.71 11.99
CA ASP A 38 -12.53 1.86 11.44
C ASP A 38 -11.13 1.48 10.93
N TYR A 39 -10.82 0.19 10.89
CA TYR A 39 -9.50 -0.34 10.58
C TYR A 39 -9.59 -1.29 9.40
N SER A 40 -8.67 -1.12 8.45
CA SER A 40 -8.51 -2.06 7.35
C SER A 40 -7.08 -2.54 7.22
N ALA A 41 -6.87 -3.74 6.67
CA ALA A 41 -5.54 -4.27 6.42
C ALA A 41 -5.49 -5.23 5.23
N ILE A 42 -4.36 -5.22 4.53
CA ILE A 42 -3.96 -6.23 3.56
C ILE A 42 -2.76 -6.97 4.12
N ALA A 43 -2.91 -8.28 4.33
CA ALA A 43 -1.85 -9.13 4.85
C ALA A 43 -1.99 -10.58 4.37
N ARG A 44 -0.99 -11.40 4.70
CA ARG A 44 -1.09 -12.85 4.52
C ARG A 44 -1.78 -13.49 5.72
N LEU A 45 -2.77 -14.33 5.45
CA LEU A 45 -3.44 -15.16 6.46
C LEU A 45 -3.71 -16.56 5.89
N ASN A 46 -3.30 -17.60 6.60
CA ASN A 46 -3.55 -19.00 6.26
C ASN A 46 -3.25 -19.36 4.80
N GLY A 47 -2.12 -18.87 4.28
CA GLY A 47 -1.68 -19.14 2.91
C GLY A 47 -2.37 -18.30 1.82
N LYS A 48 -3.25 -17.37 2.19
CA LYS A 48 -3.94 -16.43 1.29
C LYS A 48 -3.44 -14.99 1.52
N VAL A 49 -3.57 -14.13 0.52
CA VAL A 49 -3.48 -12.67 0.71
C VAL A 49 -4.91 -12.16 0.85
N VAL A 50 -5.18 -11.43 1.93
CA VAL A 50 -6.53 -11.07 2.32
C VAL A 50 -6.64 -9.58 2.63
N PHE A 51 -7.79 -9.01 2.30
CA PHE A 51 -8.21 -7.69 2.74
C PHE A 51 -9.29 -7.85 3.83
N ARG A 52 -9.09 -7.17 4.96
CA ARG A 52 -10.01 -7.15 6.11
C ARG A 52 -10.42 -5.71 6.39
N GLU A 53 -11.72 -5.48 6.58
CA GLU A 53 -12.27 -4.19 7.01
C GLU A 53 -13.55 -4.42 7.81
N GLY A 54 -13.55 -4.11 9.12
CA GLY A 54 -14.68 -4.44 9.98
C GLY A 54 -15.04 -5.92 9.91
N GLU A 55 -16.27 -6.23 9.49
CA GLU A 55 -16.74 -7.61 9.26
C GLU A 55 -16.38 -8.15 7.87
N TYR A 56 -16.07 -7.27 6.92
CA TYR A 56 -15.73 -7.65 5.55
C TYR A 56 -14.38 -8.36 5.51
N PHE A 57 -14.34 -9.46 4.75
CA PHE A 57 -13.15 -10.28 4.55
C PHE A 57 -13.14 -10.79 3.11
N SER A 58 -12.07 -10.51 2.39
CA SER A 58 -11.91 -10.94 1.01
C SER A 58 -10.53 -11.51 0.74
N THR A 59 -10.46 -12.50 -0.16
CA THR A 59 -9.20 -13.00 -0.70
C THR A 59 -8.87 -12.20 -1.95
N LEU A 60 -7.73 -11.53 -1.95
CA LEU A 60 -7.32 -10.71 -3.08
C LEU A 60 -6.82 -11.59 -4.24
N GLU A 61 -7.18 -11.20 -5.45
CA GLU A 61 -6.66 -11.76 -6.70
C GLU A 61 -5.43 -11.02 -7.19
N GLY A 62 -5.26 -9.76 -6.80
CA GLY A 62 -4.04 -9.03 -7.10
C GLY A 62 -3.93 -7.69 -6.40
N LEU A 63 -2.74 -7.12 -6.52
CA LEU A 63 -2.36 -5.83 -5.96
C LEU A 63 -1.27 -5.18 -6.81
N GLN A 64 -1.43 -3.89 -7.08
CA GLN A 64 -0.39 -3.01 -7.59
C GLN A 64 -0.10 -1.90 -6.58
N LEU A 65 1.18 -1.61 -6.40
CA LEU A 65 1.67 -0.54 -5.54
C LEU A 65 2.68 0.28 -6.34
N PHE A 66 2.54 1.59 -6.28
CA PHE A 66 3.52 2.55 -6.75
C PHE A 66 3.87 3.48 -5.59
N VAL A 67 5.17 3.70 -5.39
CA VAL A 67 5.67 4.66 -4.41
C VAL A 67 6.52 5.68 -5.15
N PHE A 68 6.22 6.95 -4.92
CA PHE A 68 6.94 8.08 -5.47
C PHE A 68 7.60 8.85 -4.33
N LYS A 69 8.71 9.51 -4.67
CA LYS A 69 9.39 10.46 -3.80
C LYS A 69 9.69 11.69 -4.63
N ASN A 70 9.16 12.83 -4.22
CA ASN A 70 9.26 14.10 -4.94
C ASN A 70 8.81 13.95 -6.40
N GLY A 71 7.61 13.39 -6.62
CA GLY A 71 7.05 13.10 -7.94
C GLY A 71 7.72 11.95 -8.72
N LYS A 72 8.92 11.47 -8.34
CA LYS A 72 9.62 10.41 -9.06
C LYS A 72 9.27 9.02 -8.51
N GLN A 73 8.87 8.09 -9.37
CA GLN A 73 8.66 6.69 -8.99
C GLN A 73 9.98 6.07 -8.48
N ILE A 74 10.00 5.66 -7.21
CA ILE A 74 11.16 4.99 -6.61
C ILE A 74 10.99 3.47 -6.54
N THR A 75 9.75 2.98 -6.52
CA THR A 75 9.46 1.56 -6.59
C THR A 75 8.08 1.30 -7.16
N ALA A 76 7.92 0.13 -7.76
CA ALA A 76 6.63 -0.44 -8.13
C ALA A 76 6.63 -1.91 -7.70
N TYR A 77 5.51 -2.37 -7.16
CA TYR A 77 5.31 -3.75 -6.78
C TYR A 77 3.98 -4.24 -7.34
N ASN A 78 4.05 -5.32 -8.11
CA ASN A 78 2.89 -5.98 -8.70
C ASN A 78 2.85 -7.41 -8.17
N TRP A 79 1.68 -7.84 -7.76
CA TRP A 79 1.41 -9.20 -7.34
C TRP A 79 0.06 -9.63 -7.86
N LYS A 80 0.00 -10.81 -8.45
CA LYS A 80 -1.25 -11.52 -8.75
C LYS A 80 -1.25 -12.87 -8.04
N ILE A 81 -2.42 -13.44 -7.83
CA ILE A 81 -2.57 -14.71 -7.10
C ILE A 81 -1.76 -15.84 -7.74
N GLU A 82 -1.55 -15.80 -9.06
CA GLU A 82 -0.73 -16.73 -9.84
C GLU A 82 0.76 -16.69 -9.47
N ASP A 83 1.26 -15.55 -8.97
CA ASP A 83 2.65 -15.40 -8.51
C ASP A 83 2.90 -16.16 -7.18
N GLY A 84 1.82 -16.61 -6.54
CA GLY A 84 1.84 -17.33 -5.28
C GLY A 84 2.00 -16.43 -4.05
N THR A 85 1.33 -16.80 -2.96
CA THR A 85 1.26 -15.97 -1.74
C THR A 85 2.56 -15.95 -0.94
N LYS A 86 3.47 -16.91 -1.17
CA LYS A 86 4.81 -16.90 -0.55
C LYS A 86 5.64 -15.69 -0.97
N ASN A 87 5.40 -15.19 -2.19
CA ASN A 87 6.09 -14.05 -2.78
C ASN A 87 5.44 -12.70 -2.45
N PHE A 88 4.33 -12.69 -1.71
CA PHE A 88 3.70 -11.45 -1.28
C PHE A 88 4.55 -10.73 -0.21
N ARG A 89 4.91 -9.47 -0.47
CA ARG A 89 5.90 -8.70 0.31
C ARG A 89 5.34 -7.49 1.05
N ILE A 90 4.05 -7.20 0.90
CA ILE A 90 3.43 -6.01 1.47
C ILE A 90 2.79 -6.34 2.82
N LEU A 91 2.91 -5.39 3.75
CA LEU A 91 1.95 -5.19 4.82
C LEU A 91 1.35 -3.80 4.63
N TYR A 92 0.03 -3.71 4.52
CA TYR A 92 -0.67 -2.44 4.37
C TYR A 92 -1.81 -2.40 5.37
N SER A 93 -1.98 -1.27 6.05
CA SER A 93 -2.95 -1.12 7.12
C SER A 93 -3.43 0.32 7.20
N THR A 94 -4.71 0.54 7.47
CA THR A 94 -5.29 1.87 7.62
C THR A 94 -6.14 2.01 8.89
N LYS A 95 -6.31 3.25 9.34
CA LYS A 95 -7.32 3.71 10.29
C LYS A 95 -8.03 4.91 9.66
N THR A 96 -9.34 4.82 9.54
CA THR A 96 -10.17 5.97 9.14
C THR A 96 -10.69 6.64 10.40
N ASP A 97 -10.42 7.93 10.57
CA ASP A 97 -10.94 8.67 11.72
C ASP A 97 -12.38 9.16 11.50
N LYS A 98 -12.94 9.83 12.51
CA LYS A 98 -14.31 10.36 12.46
C LYS A 98 -14.51 11.47 11.42
N SER A 99 -13.44 12.12 10.96
CA SER A 99 -13.48 13.12 9.90
C SER A 99 -13.43 12.49 8.50
N GLY A 100 -13.18 11.18 8.42
CA GLY A 100 -12.95 10.46 7.17
C GLY A 100 -11.49 10.47 6.71
N LYS A 101 -10.58 11.05 7.50
CA LYS A 101 -9.15 11.06 7.19
C LYS A 101 -8.57 9.67 7.39
N ILE A 102 -7.78 9.21 6.41
CA ILE A 102 -7.19 7.88 6.42
C ILE A 102 -5.71 7.98 6.82
N PHE A 103 -5.43 7.50 8.03
CA PHE A 103 -4.08 7.20 8.50
C PHE A 103 -3.69 5.80 8.02
N PHE A 104 -2.41 5.58 7.73
CA PHE A 104 -1.96 4.32 7.18
C PHE A 104 -0.51 4.00 7.53
N GLY A 105 -0.19 2.72 7.38
CA GLY A 105 1.18 2.22 7.34
C GLY A 105 1.32 1.26 6.17
N LEU A 106 2.41 1.41 5.42
CA LEU A 106 2.83 0.56 4.33
C LEU A 106 4.27 0.10 4.58
N ILE A 107 4.46 -1.22 4.54
CA ILE A 107 5.78 -1.84 4.58
C ILE A 107 5.94 -2.70 3.34
N LEU A 108 6.84 -2.30 2.44
CA LEU A 108 7.28 -3.11 1.31
C LEU A 108 8.59 -3.81 1.69
N ARG A 109 8.54 -5.14 1.87
CA ARG A 109 9.70 -5.93 2.27
C ARG A 109 10.68 -6.12 1.12
N GLY A 110 11.96 -5.94 1.40
CA GLY A 110 13.09 -6.17 0.51
C GLY A 110 14.38 -6.24 1.32
N ASP A 111 15.54 -6.23 0.66
CA ASP A 111 16.84 -6.18 1.35
C ASP A 111 17.00 -4.87 2.15
N VAL A 112 16.42 -3.79 1.62
CA VAL A 112 16.15 -2.54 2.33
C VAL A 112 14.63 -2.31 2.24
N PRO A 113 13.88 -2.40 3.35
CA PRO A 113 12.44 -2.19 3.30
C PRO A 113 12.13 -0.72 3.03
N ILE A 114 11.02 -0.49 2.32
CA ILE A 114 10.44 0.85 2.20
C ILE A 114 9.29 0.94 3.19
N ILE A 115 9.36 1.91 4.09
CA ILE A 115 8.37 2.14 5.15
C ILE A 115 7.78 3.53 4.97
N VAL A 116 6.47 3.57 4.74
CA VAL A 116 5.72 4.81 4.53
C VAL A 116 4.50 4.77 5.43
N GLY A 117 4.23 5.87 6.13
CA GLY A 117 3.04 5.95 6.96
C GLY A 117 2.64 7.38 7.24
N HIS A 118 1.33 7.60 7.21
CA HIS A 118 0.71 8.79 7.76
C HIS A 118 0.04 8.41 9.07
N THR A 119 0.52 8.93 10.20
CA THR A 119 -0.04 8.62 11.52
C THR A 119 -0.36 9.90 12.29
N GLU A 120 -1.19 9.81 13.32
CA GLU A 120 -1.63 10.99 14.09
C GLU A 120 -0.46 11.71 14.79
N ASP A 121 0.54 10.96 15.26
CA ASP A 121 1.58 11.44 16.17
C ASP A 121 3.02 11.29 15.62
N ILE A 122 3.18 10.77 14.40
CA ILE A 122 4.51 10.54 13.79
C ILE A 122 4.59 11.33 12.49
N GLU A 123 5.51 12.28 12.48
CA GLU A 123 5.89 13.04 11.29
C GLU A 123 7.12 12.37 10.66
N GLN A 124 6.96 11.82 9.46
CA GLN A 124 8.10 11.30 8.71
C GLN A 124 8.81 12.44 7.99
N GLU A 125 10.14 12.53 8.11
CA GLU A 125 10.94 13.55 7.41
C GLU A 125 10.86 13.40 5.88
N THR A 126 10.74 12.17 5.40
CA THR A 126 10.67 11.90 3.96
C THR A 126 9.23 11.90 3.48
N HIS A 127 8.94 12.79 2.51
CA HIS A 127 7.69 12.78 1.77
C HIS A 127 7.64 11.64 0.75
N TYR A 128 6.55 10.88 0.79
CA TYR A 128 6.22 9.84 -0.15
C TYR A 128 4.79 10.01 -0.65
N GLU A 129 4.61 9.81 -1.95
CA GLU A 129 3.30 9.71 -2.57
C GLU A 129 3.04 8.25 -2.94
N LEU A 130 1.78 7.85 -2.87
CA LEU A 130 1.38 6.45 -2.91
C LEU A 130 0.18 6.26 -3.82
N LEU A 131 0.23 5.15 -4.54
CA LEU A 131 -0.94 4.56 -5.15
C LEU A 131 -0.94 3.07 -4.83
N VAL A 132 -1.98 2.62 -4.12
CA VAL A 132 -2.25 1.21 -3.83
C VAL A 132 -3.53 0.83 -4.55
N HIS A 133 -3.47 -0.15 -5.43
CA HIS A 133 -4.61 -0.72 -6.10
C HIS A 133 -4.71 -2.19 -5.72
N ALA A 134 -5.79 -2.60 -5.07
CA ALA A 134 -6.03 -3.99 -4.69
C ALA A 134 -7.39 -4.44 -5.23
N TRP A 135 -7.52 -5.71 -5.60
CA TRP A 135 -8.80 -6.24 -6.05
C TRP A 135 -8.98 -7.71 -5.69
N ASP A 136 -10.23 -8.08 -5.54
CA ASP A 136 -10.71 -9.46 -5.52
C ASP A 136 -11.54 -9.75 -6.78
N THR A 137 -12.33 -10.82 -6.74
CA THR A 137 -13.20 -11.26 -7.83
C THR A 137 -14.29 -10.26 -8.21
N GLU A 138 -14.77 -9.46 -7.26
CA GLU A 138 -15.99 -8.65 -7.37
C GLU A 138 -15.77 -7.16 -7.12
N THR A 139 -14.73 -6.79 -6.38
CA THR A 139 -14.48 -5.43 -5.90
C THR A 139 -13.02 -5.05 -6.08
N GLY A 140 -12.78 -3.79 -6.37
CA GLY A 140 -11.45 -3.19 -6.30
C GLY A 140 -11.44 -1.90 -5.49
N TYR A 141 -10.25 -1.61 -5.00
CA TYR A 141 -9.95 -0.55 -4.05
C TYR A 141 -8.72 0.20 -4.52
N ILE A 142 -8.81 1.52 -4.59
CA ILE A 142 -7.67 2.39 -4.89
C ILE A 142 -7.48 3.34 -3.71
N TRP A 143 -6.31 3.30 -3.10
CA TRP A 143 -5.85 4.32 -2.19
C TRP A 143 -4.81 5.20 -2.89
N VAL A 144 -4.99 6.51 -2.79
CA VAL A 144 -4.12 7.51 -3.38
C VAL A 144 -3.89 8.64 -2.38
N GLY A 145 -2.66 9.12 -2.29
CA GLY A 145 -2.33 10.30 -1.50
C GLY A 145 -0.87 10.28 -1.09
N ASP A 146 -0.59 10.83 0.08
CA ASP A 146 0.76 10.99 0.60
C ASP A 146 0.83 10.75 2.11
N ASN A 147 2.05 10.74 2.63
CA ASN A 147 2.31 10.62 4.07
C ASN A 147 2.38 11.97 4.80
N GLN A 148 1.75 13.02 4.25
CA GLN A 148 1.65 14.34 4.86
C GLN A 148 0.17 14.68 5.16
N ASP A 149 -0.20 15.96 5.12
CA ASP A 149 -1.42 16.49 5.73
C ASP A 149 -2.72 15.87 5.20
N GLY A 150 -2.73 15.40 3.95
CA GLY A 150 -3.92 14.81 3.32
C GLY A 150 -4.18 13.36 3.71
N GLY A 151 -3.14 12.59 4.08
CA GLY A 151 -3.24 11.14 4.18
C GLY A 151 -3.69 10.50 2.86
N LEU A 152 -4.52 9.46 2.94
CA LEU A 152 -5.06 8.79 1.75
C LEU A 152 -6.53 9.12 1.49
N THR A 153 -6.85 9.21 0.20
CA THR A 153 -8.22 9.08 -0.31
C THR A 153 -8.42 7.66 -0.83
N ARG A 154 -9.60 7.08 -0.57
CA ARG A 154 -9.98 5.76 -1.04
C ARG A 154 -11.12 5.84 -2.06
N ILE A 155 -11.04 5.02 -3.11
CA ILE A 155 -12.07 4.83 -4.13
C ILE A 155 -12.38 3.34 -4.22
N ASP A 156 -13.67 3.02 -4.09
CA ASP A 156 -14.19 1.65 -4.17
C ASP A 156 -14.99 1.49 -5.46
N TYR A 157 -14.80 0.37 -6.15
CA TYR A 157 -15.52 0.10 -7.38
C TYR A 157 -15.85 -1.39 -7.53
N LEU A 158 -16.97 -1.67 -8.19
CA LEU A 158 -17.41 -3.03 -8.48
C LEU A 158 -16.87 -3.50 -9.83
N ILE A 159 -16.47 -4.76 -9.88
CA ILE A 159 -15.98 -5.45 -11.07
C ILE A 159 -17.12 -6.29 -11.63
N SER A 160 -17.59 -5.96 -12.85
CA SER A 160 -18.71 -6.66 -13.49
C SER A 160 -18.33 -7.29 -14.84
N GLY A 161 -18.79 -8.54 -15.05
CA GLY A 161 -18.62 -9.33 -16.28
C GLY A 161 -17.53 -10.40 -16.19
N ASN A 162 -17.39 -11.24 -17.24
CA ASN A 162 -16.33 -12.25 -17.32
C ASN A 162 -14.97 -11.54 -17.47
N THR A 163 -14.14 -11.58 -16.43
CA THR A 163 -13.03 -10.64 -16.15
C THR A 163 -11.70 -10.97 -16.81
N THR A 164 -11.65 -11.99 -17.67
CA THR A 164 -10.43 -12.33 -18.40
C THR A 164 -10.07 -11.18 -19.36
N GLY A 165 -9.16 -10.30 -18.96
CA GLY A 165 -8.60 -9.22 -19.80
C GLY A 165 -9.07 -7.78 -19.53
N LYS A 166 -9.97 -7.52 -18.58
CA LYS A 166 -10.40 -6.13 -18.22
C LYS A 166 -9.54 -5.45 -17.15
N GLN A 167 -8.74 -6.21 -16.39
CA GLN A 167 -7.78 -5.68 -15.41
C GLN A 167 -6.80 -4.68 -16.06
N ASN A 168 -6.43 -4.92 -17.32
CA ASN A 168 -5.58 -4.03 -18.11
C ASN A 168 -6.09 -2.58 -18.18
N PHE A 169 -7.39 -2.30 -18.04
CA PHE A 169 -7.91 -0.93 -18.16
C PHE A 169 -7.52 -0.04 -16.97
N ILE A 170 -7.63 -0.57 -15.75
CA ILE A 170 -7.25 0.19 -14.54
C ILE A 170 -5.73 0.27 -14.42
N GLU A 171 -5.03 -0.83 -14.73
CA GLU A 171 -3.56 -0.84 -14.80
C GLU A 171 -3.06 0.22 -15.81
N ASN A 172 -3.70 0.32 -16.99
CA ASN A 172 -3.39 1.34 -18.00
C ASN A 172 -3.80 2.75 -17.57
N LEU A 173 -4.92 2.93 -16.87
CA LEU A 173 -5.36 4.24 -16.36
C LEU A 173 -4.40 4.77 -15.29
N ILE A 174 -3.92 3.90 -14.39
CA ILE A 174 -2.91 4.21 -13.38
C ILE A 174 -1.60 4.60 -14.07
N ALA A 175 -1.15 3.79 -15.03
CA ALA A 175 0.05 4.08 -15.81
C ALA A 175 -0.07 5.43 -16.54
N GLN A 176 -1.21 5.72 -17.19
CA GLN A 176 -1.42 6.98 -17.91
C GLN A 176 -1.52 8.19 -16.98
N SER A 177 -2.15 8.07 -15.81
CA SER A 177 -2.42 9.21 -14.93
C SER A 177 -1.22 9.64 -14.08
N TYR A 178 -0.36 8.69 -13.68
CA TYR A 178 0.78 8.96 -12.80
C TYR A 178 2.13 8.93 -13.53
N VAL A 179 2.31 8.09 -14.55
CA VAL A 179 3.57 8.02 -15.31
C VAL A 179 3.67 9.12 -16.37
N GLN A 180 2.56 9.72 -16.84
CA GLN A 180 2.62 10.88 -17.75
C GLN A 180 2.74 12.23 -17.03
N LYS A 181 2.42 12.30 -15.73
CA LYS A 181 2.63 13.54 -14.95
C LYS A 181 4.12 13.84 -14.79
N THR A 182 4.93 12.80 -14.57
CA THR A 182 6.40 12.92 -14.50
C THR A 182 7.07 13.32 -15.81
N SER A 183 6.46 13.04 -16.97
CA SER A 183 7.04 13.42 -18.27
C SER A 183 6.69 14.83 -18.73
N LYS A 184 5.61 15.44 -18.20
CA LYS A 184 5.20 16.81 -18.57
C LYS A 184 5.81 17.90 -17.69
N GLU A 185 6.27 17.58 -16.49
CA GLU A 185 6.96 18.56 -15.62
C GLU A 185 8.44 18.77 -16.00
N GLU A 186 9.03 17.91 -16.83
CA GLU A 186 10.40 18.09 -17.36
C GLU A 186 10.46 19.07 -18.57
N GLU A 187 9.33 19.55 -19.10
CA GLU A 187 9.30 20.45 -20.28
C GLU A 187 9.04 21.94 -19.97
N LYS A 188 9.18 22.38 -18.72
CA LYS A 188 9.15 23.82 -18.40
C LYS A 188 10.31 24.25 -17.51
N HIS A 189 11.48 24.38 -18.12
CA HIS A 189 12.32 25.58 -18.02
C HIS A 189 13.51 25.44 -18.98
N GLU A 190 13.35 25.97 -20.19
CA GLU A 190 14.42 26.62 -20.96
C GLU A 190 13.99 28.06 -21.27
#